data_AF-A0A8J2KVU8-F1
#
_entry.id   AF-A0A8J2KVU8-F1
#
_cell.length_a   1.000
_cell.length_b   1.000
_cell.length_c   1.000
_cell.angle_alpha   90.00
_cell.angle_beta   90.00
_cell.angle_gamma   90.00
#
_symmetry.space_group_name_H-M   'P 1'
#
loop_
_entity.id
_entity.type
_entity.pdbx_description
1 polymer ?
#
loop_
_entity_poly.entity_id
_entity_poly.type
_entity_poly.pdbx_seq_one_letter_code
_entity_poly.pdbx_strand_id
1 'polypeptide(L)'
;YHGKIQLTIVSNLNDSIPAVKNLSKMKSVMVSFPEFFHAAIQHAGFTDAEACGQFTVIRVSKTPQLCSMAVKKHSPLKEVINVKILFMWEHGINYRVLKAYKKETYFSCQANHVVNSQSMEELFAIRCGDS
;
A
#
# COMPACT_ATOMS: atom_id res chain seq x y z
N TYR A 1 28.78 -5.60 7.19
CA TYR A 1 27.70 -6.54 7.57
C TYR A 1 27.83 -7.79 6.72
N HIS A 2 28.40 -8.88 7.26
CA HIS A 2 28.54 -10.17 6.56
C HIS A 2 27.37 -11.08 6.94
N GLY A 3 26.29 -10.99 6.18
CA GLY A 3 25.15 -11.89 6.25
C GLY A 3 24.35 -11.73 4.97
N LYS A 4 23.98 -12.84 4.31
CA LYS A 4 23.10 -12.77 3.13
C LYS A 4 21.72 -12.31 3.61
N ILE A 5 21.35 -11.08 3.26
CA ILE A 5 19.99 -10.58 3.44
C ILE A 5 19.17 -11.15 2.29
N GLN A 6 18.09 -11.87 2.60
CA GLN A 6 17.19 -12.37 1.58
C GLN A 6 16.25 -11.25 1.14
N LEU A 7 16.28 -10.89 -0.14
CA LEU A 7 15.34 -9.95 -0.74
C LEU A 7 14.16 -10.70 -1.35
N THR A 8 12.94 -10.32 -0.99
CA THR A 8 11.71 -10.85 -1.57
C THR A 8 10.92 -9.71 -2.19
N ILE A 9 10.70 -9.77 -3.50
CA ILE A 9 9.90 -8.79 -4.24
C ILE A 9 8.54 -9.43 -4.51
N VAL A 10 7.47 -8.74 -4.13
CA VAL A 10 6.09 -9.23 -4.35
C VAL A 10 5.23 -8.15 -4.98
N SER A 11 4.40 -8.57 -5.94
CA SER A 11 3.50 -7.72 -6.72
C SER A 11 2.03 -8.05 -6.48
N ASN A 12 1.70 -8.92 -5.53
CA ASN A 12 0.31 -9.22 -5.21
C ASN A 12 0.12 -9.56 -3.73
N LEU A 13 -1.14 -9.52 -3.28
CA LEU A 13 -1.49 -9.78 -1.88
C LEU A 13 -1.24 -11.22 -1.46
N ASN A 14 -1.54 -12.20 -2.31
CA ASN A 14 -1.44 -13.63 -1.98
C ASN A 14 0.01 -14.04 -1.68
N ASP A 15 0.97 -13.49 -2.43
CA ASP A 15 2.40 -13.71 -2.22
C ASP A 15 2.97 -12.86 -1.07
N SER A 16 2.30 -11.74 -0.75
CA SER A 16 2.71 -10.85 0.35
C SER A 16 2.47 -11.47 1.73
N ILE A 17 1.39 -12.25 1.91
CA ILE A 17 1.07 -12.90 3.21
C ILE A 17 2.19 -13.85 3.69
N PRO A 18 2.66 -14.85 2.90
CA PRO A 18 3.77 -15.70 3.32
C PRO A 18 5.08 -14.92 3.43
N ALA A 19 5.29 -13.88 2.62
CA ALA A 19 6.48 -13.02 2.71
C ALA A 19 6.55 -12.28 4.06
N VAL A 20 5.43 -11.73 4.54
CA VAL A 20 5.33 -11.10 5.88
C VAL A 20 5.64 -12.11 7.00
N LYS A 21 5.11 -13.34 6.90
CA LYS A 21 5.39 -14.40 7.89
C LYS A 21 6.85 -14.84 7.91
N ASN A 22 7.57 -14.71 6.79
CA ASN A 22 9.00 -14.98 6.72
C ASN A 22 9.83 -13.80 7.23
N LEU A 23 9.35 -12.57 6.99
CA LEU A 23 9.98 -11.34 7.48
C LEU A 23 10.11 -11.31 9.00
N SER A 24 9.13 -11.86 9.74
CA SER A 24 9.20 -11.93 11.20
C SER A 24 10.16 -12.99 11.75
N LYS A 25 10.62 -13.94 10.93
CA LYS A 25 11.42 -15.10 11.37
C LYS A 25 12.88 -15.02 10.97
N MET A 26 13.21 -14.26 9.92
CA MET A 26 14.52 -14.29 9.28
C MET A 26 15.04 -12.89 8.97
N LYS A 27 16.35 -12.77 8.75
CA LYS A 27 16.97 -11.52 8.26
C LYS A 27 16.66 -11.34 6.76
N SER A 28 15.47 -10.87 6.46
CA SER A 28 14.99 -10.62 5.10
C SER A 28 14.48 -9.20 4.91
N VAL A 29 14.30 -8.81 3.66
CA VAL A 29 13.70 -7.55 3.23
C VAL A 29 12.60 -7.87 2.24
N MET A 30 11.43 -7.29 2.46
CA MET A 30 10.31 -7.37 1.54
C MET A 30 10.17 -6.04 0.78
N VAL A 31 10.08 -6.12 -0.54
CA VAL A 31 9.75 -4.98 -1.41
C VAL A 31 8.38 -5.24 -1.99
N SER A 32 7.44 -4.35 -1.68
CA SER A 32 6.03 -4.46 -2.08
C SER A 32 5.39 -3.07 -2.15
N PHE A 33 4.19 -3.01 -2.73
CA PHE A 33 3.33 -1.85 -2.62
C PHE A 33 2.81 -1.70 -1.18
N PRO A 34 2.70 -0.46 -0.66
CA PRO A 34 2.23 -0.23 0.71
C PRO A 34 0.89 -0.90 0.98
N GLU A 35 -0.03 -0.85 0.02
CA GLU A 35 -1.38 -1.41 0.11
C GLU A 35 -1.33 -2.93 0.37
N PHE A 36 -0.46 -3.64 -0.35
CA PHE A 36 -0.30 -5.09 -0.19
C PHE A 36 0.42 -5.45 1.09
N PHE A 37 1.42 -4.68 1.52
CA PHE A 37 2.10 -4.90 2.79
C PHE A 37 1.15 -4.74 3.98
N HIS A 38 0.37 -3.66 4.03
CA HIS A 38 -0.57 -3.41 5.12
C HIS A 38 -1.67 -4.48 5.19
N ALA A 39 -2.29 -4.82 4.06
CA ALA A 39 -3.26 -5.90 4.01
C ALA A 39 -2.65 -7.26 4.40
N ALA A 40 -1.43 -7.56 3.94
CA ALA A 40 -0.75 -8.82 4.27
C ALA A 40 -0.44 -8.96 5.77
N ILE A 41 -0.11 -7.86 6.46
CA ILE A 41 0.12 -7.83 7.91
C ILE A 41 -1.15 -8.24 8.67
N GLN A 42 -2.28 -7.62 8.32
CA GLN A 42 -3.57 -7.95 8.92
C GLN A 42 -3.98 -9.40 8.64
N HIS A 43 -3.86 -9.86 7.38
CA HIS A 43 -4.15 -11.23 6.99
C HIS A 43 -3.19 -12.27 7.60
N ALA A 44 -1.97 -11.87 7.93
CA ALA A 44 -1.02 -12.72 8.63
C ALA A 44 -1.30 -12.84 10.14
N GLY A 45 -2.26 -12.07 10.67
CA GLY A 45 -2.75 -12.16 12.05
C GLY A 45 -1.99 -11.27 13.04
N PHE A 46 -1.21 -10.31 12.57
CA PHE A 46 -0.52 -9.36 13.44
C PHE A 46 -1.47 -8.24 13.87
N THR A 47 -1.36 -7.84 15.14
CA THR A 47 -1.94 -6.59 15.62
C THR A 47 -1.08 -5.39 15.19
N ASP A 48 -1.68 -4.19 15.17
CA ASP A 48 -0.97 -2.94 14.87
C ASP A 48 0.27 -2.75 15.77
N ALA A 49 0.14 -3.03 17.06
CA ALA A 49 1.23 -2.90 18.03
C ALA A 49 2.40 -3.86 17.72
N GLU A 50 2.10 -5.12 17.40
CA GLU A 50 3.12 -6.10 17.01
C GLU A 50 3.80 -5.72 15.70
N ALA A 51 3.02 -5.28 14.71
CA ALA A 51 3.54 -4.87 13.42
C ALA A 51 4.50 -3.67 13.58
N CYS A 52 4.14 -2.69 14.39
CA CYS A 52 4.98 -1.52 14.67
C CYS A 52 6.23 -1.85 15.48
N GLY A 53 6.19 -2.87 16.33
CA GLY A 53 7.36 -3.34 17.09
C GLY A 53 8.34 -4.16 16.25
N GLN A 54 7.86 -4.85 15.21
CA GLN A 54 8.66 -5.80 14.43
C GLN A 54 9.13 -5.26 13.07
N PHE A 55 8.37 -4.35 12.45
CA PHE A 55 8.62 -3.93 11.08
C PHE A 55 8.90 -2.43 10.99
N THR A 56 9.85 -2.08 10.12
CA THR A 56 10.11 -0.69 9.71
C THR A 56 9.90 -0.58 8.21
N VAL A 57 9.05 0.36 7.79
CA VAL A 57 8.75 0.59 6.37
C VAL A 57 9.63 1.70 5.84
N ILE A 58 10.43 1.38 4.81
CA ILE A 58 11.26 2.35 4.10
C ILE A 58 10.60 2.64 2.75
N ARG A 59 10.28 3.91 2.47
CA ARG A 59 9.69 4.33 1.19
C ARG A 59 10.79 4.44 0.13
N VAL A 60 10.72 3.59 -0.89
CA VAL A 60 11.69 3.56 -2.00
C VAL A 60 11.29 4.52 -3.14
N SER A 61 10.00 4.82 -3.31
CA SER A 61 9.49 5.78 -4.29
C SER A 61 8.92 7.04 -3.63
N LYS A 62 9.22 8.21 -4.22
CA LYS A 62 8.60 9.50 -3.86
C LYS A 62 7.24 9.70 -4.54
N THR A 63 7.00 9.09 -5.69
CA THR A 63 5.77 9.28 -6.46
C THR A 63 4.71 8.25 -6.04
N PRO A 64 3.47 8.70 -5.77
CA PRO A 64 2.31 7.82 -5.74
C PRO A 64 2.20 7.12 -7.10
N GLN A 65 2.12 5.79 -7.12
CA GLN A 65 1.70 5.10 -8.34
C GLN A 65 0.20 5.32 -8.56
N LEU A 66 -0.17 5.55 -9.82
CA LEU A 66 -1.54 5.82 -10.24
C LEU A 66 -2.24 4.49 -10.54
N CYS A 67 -3.44 4.29 -9.98
CA CYS A 67 -4.28 3.18 -10.39
C CYS A 67 -4.88 3.40 -11.77
N SER A 68 -4.87 2.36 -12.59
CA SER A 68 -5.62 2.32 -13.85
C SER A 68 -6.61 1.17 -13.87
N MET A 69 -7.78 1.40 -14.44
CA MET A 69 -8.71 0.33 -14.80
C MET A 69 -8.47 -0.07 -16.26
N ALA A 70 -8.20 -1.35 -16.50
CA ALA A 70 -8.11 -1.87 -17.85
C ALA A 70 -9.50 -2.25 -18.37
N VAL A 71 -9.84 -1.79 -19.56
CA VAL A 71 -11.07 -2.17 -20.27
C VAL A 71 -10.70 -2.72 -21.64
N LYS A 72 -11.51 -3.64 -22.17
CA LYS A 72 -11.30 -4.20 -23.51
C LYS A 72 -11.21 -3.06 -24.53
N LYS A 73 -10.27 -3.16 -25.46
CA LYS A 73 -10.10 -2.18 -26.54
C LYS A 73 -11.44 -1.97 -27.27
N HIS A 74 -11.81 -0.71 -27.50
CA HIS A 74 -13.09 -0.30 -28.09
C HIS A 74 -14.35 -0.60 -27.26
N SER A 75 -14.21 -0.94 -25.97
CA SER A 75 -15.38 -1.05 -25.10
C SER A 75 -16.02 0.33 -24.88
N PRO A 76 -17.35 0.48 -25.05
CA PRO A 76 -18.05 1.72 -24.72
C PRO A 76 -18.05 2.00 -23.21
N LEU A 77 -17.60 1.05 -22.39
CA LEU A 77 -17.46 1.22 -20.95
C LEU A 77 -16.34 2.20 -20.59
N LYS A 78 -15.35 2.42 -21.46
CA LYS A 78 -14.22 3.31 -21.18
C LYS A 78 -14.73 4.73 -20.84
N GLU A 79 -15.57 5.28 -21.70
CA GLU A 79 -16.11 6.64 -21.56
C GLU A 79 -17.05 6.72 -20.35
N VAL A 80 -17.92 5.72 -20.18
CA VAL A 80 -18.85 5.65 -19.04
C VAL A 80 -18.09 5.60 -17.71
N ILE A 81 -17.02 4.80 -17.62
CA ILE A 81 -16.19 4.68 -16.42
C ILE A 81 -15.44 6.00 -16.16
N ASN A 82 -14.87 6.63 -17.19
CA ASN A 82 -14.16 7.90 -17.04
C ASN A 82 -15.08 9.01 -16.49
N VAL A 83 -16.31 9.13 -17.02
CA VAL A 83 -17.29 10.11 -16.53
C VAL A 83 -17.64 9.84 -15.06
N LYS A 84 -17.83 8.58 -14.67
CA LYS A 84 -18.09 8.22 -13.27
C LYS A 84 -16.91 8.53 -12.35
N ILE A 85 -15.68 8.30 -12.79
CA ILE A 85 -14.47 8.61 -12.02
C ILE A 85 -14.40 10.13 -11.77
N LEU A 86 -14.60 10.94 -12.80
CA LEU A 86 -14.63 12.41 -12.66
C LEU A 86 -15.72 12.87 -11.69
N PHE A 87 -16.93 12.34 -11.83
CA PHE A 87 -18.04 12.62 -10.91
C PHE A 87 -17.67 12.28 -9.45
N MET A 88 -17.06 11.11 -9.21
CA MET A 88 -16.61 10.71 -7.87
C MET A 88 -15.52 11.61 -7.30
N TRP A 89 -14.66 12.18 -8.14
CA TRP A 89 -13.62 13.13 -7.73
C TRP A 89 -14.21 14.48 -7.36
N GLU A 90 -15.07 15.04 -8.21
CA GLU A 90 -15.73 16.34 -7.98
C GLU A 90 -16.56 16.33 -6.69
N HIS A 91 -17.18 15.20 -6.36
CA HIS A 91 -18.00 15.06 -5.15
C HIS A 91 -17.23 14.56 -3.93
N GLY A 92 -15.91 14.38 -4.03
CA GLY A 92 -15.07 13.90 -2.93
C GLY A 92 -15.43 12.49 -2.44
N ILE A 93 -16.23 11.72 -3.20
CA ILE A 93 -16.60 10.34 -2.87
C ILE A 93 -15.34 9.49 -2.81
N ASN A 94 -14.42 9.73 -3.74
CA ASN A 94 -13.15 9.03 -3.83
C ASN A 94 -12.30 9.19 -2.55
N TYR A 95 -12.28 10.40 -1.99
CA TYR A 95 -11.60 10.68 -0.72
C TYR A 95 -12.25 9.96 0.46
N ARG A 96 -13.59 9.94 0.52
CA ARG A 96 -14.33 9.26 1.59
C ARG A 96 -14.06 7.75 1.58
N VAL A 97 -14.13 7.14 0.39
CA VAL A 97 -13.84 5.71 0.21
C VAL A 97 -12.39 5.40 0.58
N LEU A 98 -11.44 6.21 0.12
CA LEU A 98 -10.03 6.09 0.53
C LEU A 98 -9.84 6.17 2.03
N LYS A 99 -10.50 7.13 2.68
CA LYS A 99 -10.34 7.36 4.12
C LYS A 99 -10.91 6.20 4.91
N ALA A 100 -12.04 5.65 4.50
CA ALA A 100 -12.62 4.44 5.09
C ALA A 100 -11.67 3.26 4.90
N TYR A 101 -11.24 2.99 3.66
CA TYR A 101 -10.30 1.92 3.35
C TYR A 101 -9.00 2.04 4.15
N LYS A 102 -8.38 3.23 4.19
CA LYS A 102 -7.15 3.45 4.95
C LYS A 102 -7.32 3.23 6.44
N LYS A 103 -8.44 3.66 7.02
CA LYS A 103 -8.73 3.41 8.45
C LYS A 103 -8.90 1.93 8.76
N GLU A 104 -9.44 1.15 7.83
CA GLU A 104 -9.69 -0.27 8.02
C GLU A 104 -8.44 -1.13 7.75
N THR A 105 -7.59 -0.71 6.81
CA THR A 105 -6.51 -1.57 6.28
C THR A 105 -5.09 -1.14 6.67
N TYR A 106 -4.85 0.11 7.05
CA TYR A 106 -3.51 0.60 7.41
C TYR A 106 -3.37 0.63 8.93
N PHE A 107 -2.44 -0.17 9.45
CA PHE A 107 -1.96 0.04 10.81
C PHE A 107 -1.17 1.35 10.89
N SER A 108 -1.44 2.15 11.93
CA SER A 108 -0.75 3.42 12.16
C SER A 108 0.26 3.27 13.28
N CYS A 109 1.54 3.17 12.94
CA CYS A 109 2.58 3.32 13.94
C CYS A 109 2.66 4.79 14.32
N GLN A 110 2.19 5.12 15.53
CA GLN A 110 2.45 6.43 16.10
C GLN A 110 3.97 6.61 16.17
N ALA A 111 4.49 7.51 15.35
CA ALA A 111 5.91 7.74 15.20
C ALA A 111 6.46 8.36 16.48
N ASN A 112 6.91 7.55 17.43
CA ASN A 112 7.62 8.07 18.60
C ASN A 112 9.07 8.48 18.29
N HIS A 113 9.60 8.23 17.09
CA HIS A 113 10.85 8.84 16.64
C HIS A 113 10.83 9.09 15.12
N VAL A 114 10.50 10.33 14.74
CA VAL A 114 10.64 10.84 13.37
C VAL A 114 12.11 11.14 13.11
N VAL A 115 12.80 10.32 12.33
CA VAL A 115 13.99 10.78 11.60
C VAL A 115 13.48 11.49 10.35
N ASN A 116 13.57 12.81 10.38
CA ASN A 116 13.06 13.77 9.40
C ASN A 116 13.15 13.31 7.94
N SER A 117 12.02 13.36 7.23
CA SER A 117 11.99 13.97 5.90
C SER A 117 10.73 14.82 5.77
N GLN A 118 10.95 16.05 5.31
CA GLN A 118 10.08 17.22 5.36
C GLN A 118 8.72 17.05 4.67
N SER A 119 7.71 17.56 5.38
CA SER A 119 6.50 18.32 4.98
C SER A 119 5.71 18.02 3.70
N MET A 120 4.41 17.76 3.92
CA MET A 120 3.25 18.38 3.26
C MET A 120 3.23 18.39 1.73
N GLU A 121 2.72 17.30 1.16
CA GLU A 121 1.88 17.35 -0.05
C GLU A 121 1.03 16.06 -0.08
N GLU A 122 -0.02 16.07 0.74
CA GLU A 122 -1.15 15.15 0.61
C GLU A 122 -1.96 15.53 -0.64
N LEU A 123 -1.38 15.28 -1.82
CA LEU A 123 -2.13 15.31 -3.07
C LEU A 123 -2.78 13.94 -3.27
N PHE A 124 -4.10 13.96 -3.21
CA PHE A 124 -5.01 12.85 -3.42
C PHE A 124 -4.67 12.05 -4.68
N ALA A 125 -4.15 10.84 -4.51
CA ALA A 125 -4.14 9.83 -5.54
C ALA A 125 -4.46 8.47 -4.90
N ILE A 126 -5.52 7.82 -5.38
CA ILE A 126 -5.83 6.44 -5.04
C ILE A 126 -4.70 5.56 -5.57
N ARG A 127 -4.19 4.72 -4.67
CA ARG A 127 -3.18 3.70 -4.88
C ARG A 127 -3.85 2.35 -4.64
N CYS A 128 -3.65 1.42 -5.56
CA CYS A 128 -4.12 0.04 -5.62
C CYS A 128 -2.97 -0.64 -6.37
N GLY A 129 -2.37 -1.64 -5.73
CA GLY A 129 -1.06 -2.18 -6.13
C GLY A 129 -1.03 -2.83 -7.51
N ASP A 130 0.16 -2.80 -8.10
CA ASP A 130 0.40 -3.21 -9.48
C ASP A 130 0.53 -4.72 -9.65
N SER A 131 -0.12 -5.21 -10.71
CA SER A 131 0.21 -6.44 -11.42
C SER A 131 1.27 -6.16 -12.48
#